data_AF-A0A8J3KN31-F1
#
_entry.id   AF-A0A8J3KN31-F1
#
_cell.length_a   1.000
_cell.length_b   1.000
_cell.length_c   1.000
_cell.angle_alpha   90.00
_cell.angle_beta   90.00
_cell.angle_gamma   90.00
#
_symmetry.space_group_name_H-M   'P 1'
#
loop_
_entity.id
_entity.type
_entity.pdbx_description
1 polymer ?
#
loop_
_entity_poly.entity_id
_entity_poly.type
_entity_poly.pdbx_seq_one_letter_code
_entity_poly.pdbx_strand_id
1 'polypeptide(L)'
;MNTDTDLAEALHLLLLRLAGRVPDELVSRARSWLAADRPVDVARGVVFALLQSRIGLPGADAVVLAHVLLAADGNTDALAEVERTADADLPPFRFAPVDPDTLRLHDDQIAYNLDLTASDPDASSWDEHDSAVLHAVAAQPGPGVYALWRAWRYPATETPWPPPRRVYLVQSHGPAHTLPELTERLQQALAAAGDPDPQVETFTDPDDLPAYQRAALGYAALLWTAAQTPEVRIAALFDTVDAAGGPGFSPDHPLLEGTDLDRVSAYLTAGTALLASTVVMDDIVGSDRSVEVPMNFRTDGHWVWTDATTYYLTRHHLAPDPELVEHVLARQAADAQADAVALHRAMAALQATAFHDDADR
;
A
#
# COMPACT_ATOMS: atom_id res chain seq x y z
N MET A 1 -18.19 -13.87 -21.19
CA MET A 1 -18.14 -13.59 -19.73
C MET A 1 -18.48 -14.88 -19.05
N ASN A 2 -17.52 -15.45 -18.30
CA ASN A 2 -17.63 -16.77 -17.70
C ASN A 2 -18.12 -16.58 -16.27
N THR A 3 -19.39 -16.85 -16.01
CA THR A 3 -20.06 -16.51 -14.74
C THR A 3 -19.37 -17.09 -13.50
N ASP A 4 -18.71 -18.25 -13.64
CA ASP A 4 -18.00 -18.90 -12.54
C ASP A 4 -16.68 -18.19 -12.19
N THR A 5 -15.99 -17.67 -13.21
CA THR A 5 -14.78 -16.85 -13.03
C THR A 5 -15.13 -15.54 -12.34
N ASP A 6 -16.20 -14.89 -12.77
CA ASP A 6 -16.69 -13.65 -12.18
C ASP A 6 -17.12 -13.87 -10.71
N LEU A 7 -17.67 -15.04 -10.39
CA LEU A 7 -18.07 -15.42 -9.03
C LEU A 7 -16.87 -15.66 -8.10
N ALA A 8 -15.84 -16.36 -8.57
CA ALA A 8 -14.63 -16.61 -7.79
C ALA A 8 -13.91 -15.29 -7.44
N GLU A 9 -13.80 -14.37 -8.41
CA GLU A 9 -13.26 -13.02 -8.20
C GLU A 9 -14.12 -12.23 -7.19
N ALA A 10 -15.44 -12.28 -7.30
CA ALA A 10 -16.34 -11.62 -6.36
C ALA A 10 -16.22 -12.16 -4.93
N LEU A 11 -16.11 -13.49 -4.76
CA LEU A 11 -15.88 -14.12 -3.46
C LEU A 11 -14.49 -13.78 -2.89
N HIS A 12 -13.46 -13.69 -3.74
CA HIS A 12 -12.13 -13.25 -3.32
C HIS A 12 -12.17 -11.83 -2.73
N LEU A 13 -12.80 -10.89 -3.44
CA LEU A 13 -12.98 -9.51 -2.97
C LEU A 13 -13.82 -9.42 -1.69
N LEU A 14 -14.84 -10.27 -1.55
CA LEU A 14 -15.62 -10.39 -0.32
C LEU A 14 -14.73 -10.84 0.85
N LEU A 15 -13.87 -11.85 0.65
CA LEU A 15 -12.96 -12.33 1.70
C LEU A 15 -11.90 -11.30 2.08
N LEU A 16 -11.41 -10.49 1.13
CA LEU A 16 -10.55 -9.33 1.46
C LEU A 16 -11.29 -8.35 2.38
N ARG A 17 -12.57 -8.04 2.13
CA ARG A 17 -13.36 -7.10 2.95
C ARG A 17 -13.71 -7.64 4.33
N LEU A 18 -13.79 -8.96 4.48
CA LEU A 18 -14.03 -9.63 5.77
C LEU A 18 -12.76 -9.83 6.61
N ALA A 19 -11.56 -9.68 6.02
CA ALA A 19 -10.30 -9.79 6.75
C ALA A 19 -10.26 -8.79 7.92
N GLY A 20 -9.91 -9.28 9.11
CA GLY A 20 -9.93 -8.49 10.34
C GLY A 20 -11.33 -8.23 10.93
N ARG A 21 -12.43 -8.65 10.28
CA ARG A 21 -13.79 -8.58 10.85
C ARG A 21 -14.23 -9.91 11.41
N VAL A 22 -14.00 -10.99 10.67
CA VAL A 22 -14.32 -12.36 11.08
C VAL A 22 -13.05 -13.06 11.59
N PRO A 23 -13.15 -14.19 12.31
CA PRO A 23 -11.99 -14.90 12.84
C PRO A 23 -10.95 -15.27 11.76
N ASP A 24 -9.67 -15.09 12.06
CA ASP A 24 -8.56 -15.37 11.13
C ASP A 24 -8.56 -16.81 10.61
N GLU A 25 -8.87 -17.79 11.48
CA GLU A 25 -9.02 -19.20 11.09
C GLU A 25 -10.06 -19.38 9.98
N LEU A 26 -11.19 -18.68 10.10
CA LEU A 26 -12.24 -18.75 9.08
C LEU A 26 -11.80 -18.07 7.79
N VAL A 27 -11.17 -16.90 7.84
CA VAL A 27 -10.65 -16.22 6.64
C VAL A 27 -9.64 -17.13 5.93
N SER A 28 -8.71 -17.70 6.69
CA SER A 28 -7.69 -18.61 6.19
C SER A 28 -8.34 -19.83 5.51
N ARG A 29 -9.27 -20.47 6.20
CA ARG A 29 -10.00 -21.65 5.69
C ARG A 29 -10.85 -21.35 4.47
N ALA A 30 -11.52 -20.20 4.44
CA ALA A 30 -12.39 -19.79 3.34
C ALA A 30 -11.59 -19.53 2.06
N ARG A 31 -10.36 -19.01 2.17
CA ARG A 31 -9.44 -18.87 1.03
C ARG A 31 -9.05 -20.24 0.46
N SER A 32 -8.75 -21.22 1.32
CA SER A 32 -8.51 -22.60 0.88
C SER A 32 -9.72 -23.23 0.21
N TRP A 33 -10.94 -23.02 0.72
CA TRP A 33 -12.16 -23.49 0.07
C TRP A 33 -12.37 -22.82 -1.30
N LEU A 34 -12.12 -21.52 -1.41
CA LEU A 34 -12.25 -20.81 -2.69
C LEU A 34 -11.26 -21.34 -3.73
N ALA A 35 -9.99 -21.55 -3.34
CA ALA A 35 -8.98 -22.13 -4.22
C ALA A 35 -9.28 -23.58 -4.62
N ALA A 36 -10.00 -24.33 -3.78
CA ALA A 36 -10.45 -25.68 -4.05
C ALA A 36 -11.79 -25.75 -4.81
N ASP A 37 -12.27 -24.63 -5.35
CA ASP A 37 -13.56 -24.51 -6.05
C ASP A 37 -14.76 -24.96 -5.19
N ARG A 38 -14.78 -24.53 -3.92
CA ARG A 38 -15.84 -24.83 -2.94
C ARG A 38 -16.57 -23.57 -2.47
N PRO A 39 -17.22 -22.80 -3.37
CA PRO A 39 -17.86 -21.53 -3.03
C PRO A 39 -19.00 -21.69 -1.99
N VAL A 40 -19.70 -22.82 -1.99
CA VAL A 40 -20.80 -23.08 -1.04
C VAL A 40 -20.29 -23.16 0.40
N ASP A 41 -19.11 -23.73 0.62
CA ASP A 41 -18.52 -23.82 1.96
C ASP A 41 -18.04 -22.44 2.44
N VAL A 42 -17.48 -21.64 1.52
CA VAL A 42 -17.18 -20.21 1.78
C VAL A 42 -18.44 -19.49 2.25
N ALA A 43 -19.53 -19.58 1.47
CA ALA A 43 -20.75 -18.85 1.77
C ALA A 43 -21.38 -19.27 3.11
N ARG A 44 -21.48 -20.58 3.38
CA ARG A 44 -22.04 -21.09 4.63
C ARG A 44 -21.20 -20.72 5.84
N GLY A 45 -19.87 -20.86 5.74
CA GLY A 45 -18.95 -20.49 6.82
C GLY A 45 -19.00 -19.00 7.15
N VAL A 46 -19.00 -18.15 6.11
CA VAL A 46 -19.11 -16.70 6.25
C VAL A 46 -20.45 -16.32 6.89
N VAL A 47 -21.58 -16.80 6.37
CA VAL A 47 -22.91 -16.46 6.92
C VAL A 47 -23.02 -16.86 8.39
N PHE A 48 -22.53 -18.05 8.76
CA PHE A 48 -22.53 -18.48 10.14
C PHE A 48 -21.74 -17.52 11.05
N ALA A 49 -20.54 -17.10 10.64
CA ALA A 49 -19.72 -16.16 11.43
C ALA A 49 -20.34 -14.77 11.53
N LEU A 50 -20.94 -14.27 10.44
CA LEU A 50 -21.64 -12.98 10.45
C LEU A 50 -22.79 -12.97 11.46
N LEU A 51 -23.59 -14.04 11.50
CA LEU A 51 -24.67 -14.19 12.48
C LEU A 51 -24.15 -14.30 13.91
N GLN A 52 -23.14 -15.16 14.12
CA GLN A 52 -22.60 -15.43 15.44
C GLN A 52 -21.92 -14.20 16.06
N SER A 53 -21.24 -13.40 15.25
CA SER A 53 -20.54 -12.19 15.68
C SER A 53 -21.36 -10.90 15.50
N ARG A 54 -22.59 -11.00 14.97
CA ARG A 54 -23.47 -9.86 14.62
C ARG A 54 -22.77 -8.80 13.77
N ILE A 55 -22.07 -9.25 12.73
CA ILE A 55 -21.36 -8.38 11.81
C ILE A 55 -22.28 -8.08 10.63
N GLY A 56 -22.52 -6.79 10.40
CA GLY A 56 -23.28 -6.33 9.25
C GLY A 56 -22.54 -6.57 7.93
N LEU A 57 -23.30 -6.83 6.87
CA LEU A 57 -22.78 -7.11 5.54
C LEU A 57 -23.26 -6.07 4.52
N PRO A 58 -22.37 -5.52 3.67
CA PRO A 58 -22.77 -4.67 2.56
C PRO A 58 -23.74 -5.38 1.61
N GLY A 59 -24.68 -4.62 1.02
CA GLY A 59 -25.68 -5.16 0.11
C GLY A 59 -25.09 -5.93 -1.07
N ALA A 60 -23.98 -5.43 -1.65
CA ALA A 60 -23.29 -6.06 -2.75
C ALA A 60 -22.74 -7.46 -2.37
N ASP A 61 -22.15 -7.61 -1.19
CA ASP A 61 -21.60 -8.89 -0.73
C ASP A 61 -22.69 -9.90 -0.43
N ALA A 62 -23.80 -9.44 0.13
CA ALA A 62 -24.93 -10.30 0.37
C ALA A 62 -25.55 -10.84 -0.93
N VAL A 63 -25.49 -10.08 -2.04
CA VAL A 63 -25.92 -10.58 -3.36
C VAL A 63 -25.01 -11.71 -3.83
N VAL A 64 -23.69 -11.58 -3.64
CA VAL A 64 -22.71 -12.64 -3.98
C VAL A 64 -23.01 -13.91 -3.16
N LEU A 65 -23.17 -13.79 -1.84
CA LEU A 65 -23.49 -14.94 -0.99
C LEU A 65 -24.86 -15.56 -1.33
N ALA A 66 -25.88 -14.73 -1.61
CA ALA A 66 -27.20 -15.21 -2.01
C ALA A 66 -27.13 -16.00 -3.32
N HIS A 67 -26.35 -15.52 -4.31
CA HIS A 67 -26.16 -16.21 -5.57
C HIS A 67 -25.61 -17.63 -5.36
N VAL A 68 -24.55 -17.76 -4.54
CA VAL A 68 -23.94 -19.06 -4.22
C VAL A 68 -24.93 -19.99 -3.52
N LEU A 69 -25.63 -19.50 -2.49
CA LEU A 69 -26.54 -20.32 -1.70
C LEU A 69 -27.78 -20.75 -2.50
N LEU A 70 -28.33 -19.86 -3.32
CA LEU A 70 -29.46 -20.18 -4.20
C LEU A 70 -29.11 -21.26 -5.22
N ALA A 71 -27.90 -21.21 -5.78
CA ALA A 71 -27.42 -22.22 -6.73
C ALA A 71 -27.18 -23.60 -6.05
N ALA A 72 -26.88 -23.62 -4.76
CA ALA A 72 -26.56 -24.84 -4.01
C ALA A 72 -27.82 -25.62 -3.59
N ASP A 73 -28.70 -25.00 -2.80
CA ASP A 73 -29.89 -25.65 -2.23
C ASP A 73 -31.12 -24.74 -2.18
N GLY A 74 -31.01 -23.49 -2.63
CA GLY A 74 -32.11 -22.52 -2.60
C GLY A 74 -32.34 -21.86 -1.23
N ASN A 75 -31.59 -22.22 -0.18
CA ASN A 75 -31.82 -21.71 1.17
C ASN A 75 -30.96 -20.47 1.46
N THR A 76 -31.63 -19.33 1.63
CA THR A 76 -30.99 -18.06 2.03
C THR A 76 -31.51 -17.53 3.35
N ASP A 77 -32.27 -18.33 4.11
CA ASP A 77 -32.94 -17.89 5.34
C ASP A 77 -31.93 -17.34 6.36
N ALA A 78 -30.82 -18.04 6.56
CA ALA A 78 -29.75 -17.59 7.46
C ALA A 78 -29.11 -16.26 6.99
N LEU A 79 -28.98 -16.06 5.68
CA LEU A 79 -28.44 -14.82 5.11
C LEU A 79 -29.44 -13.65 5.22
N ALA A 80 -30.74 -13.94 5.26
CA ALA A 80 -31.78 -12.93 5.47
C ALA A 80 -31.73 -12.34 6.89
N GLU A 81 -31.27 -13.11 7.87
CA GLU A 81 -31.08 -12.68 9.26
C GLU A 81 -29.79 -11.87 9.49
N VAL A 82 -28.88 -11.82 8.51
CA VAL A 82 -27.66 -11.01 8.60
C VAL A 82 -28.01 -9.53 8.37
N GLU A 83 -27.64 -8.69 9.33
CA GLU A 83 -27.83 -7.24 9.27
C GLU A 83 -27.15 -6.63 8.03
N ARG A 84 -27.81 -5.68 7.38
CA ARG A 84 -27.24 -4.96 6.22
C ARG A 84 -26.66 -3.64 6.66
N THR A 85 -25.41 -3.40 6.28
CA THR A 85 -24.75 -2.12 6.52
C THR A 85 -24.48 -1.39 5.20
N ALA A 86 -24.53 -0.06 5.26
CA ALA A 86 -24.13 0.81 4.15
C ALA A 86 -22.61 1.04 4.13
N ASP A 87 -21.98 1.01 5.30
CA ASP A 87 -20.55 1.27 5.44
C ASP A 87 -19.91 0.25 6.38
N ALA A 88 -18.67 -0.07 6.08
CA ALA A 88 -17.93 -1.10 6.78
C ALA A 88 -16.81 -0.39 7.55
N ASP A 89 -17.09 0.03 8.79
CA ASP A 89 -16.09 0.65 9.67
C ASP A 89 -14.81 -0.18 9.70
N LEU A 90 -13.66 0.47 9.69
CA LEU A 90 -12.38 -0.22 9.81
C LEU A 90 -12.34 -1.02 11.13
N PRO A 91 -11.93 -2.30 11.10
CA PRO A 91 -11.65 -3.03 12.32
C PRO A 91 -10.69 -2.24 13.23
N PRO A 92 -10.79 -2.36 14.56
CA PRO A 92 -9.98 -1.60 15.52
C PRO A 92 -8.55 -2.16 15.62
N PHE A 93 -7.87 -2.25 14.48
CA PHE A 93 -6.49 -2.68 14.34
C PHE A 93 -5.62 -1.55 13.85
N ARG A 94 -4.36 -1.59 14.27
CA ARG A 94 -3.25 -0.84 13.69
C ARG A 94 -2.30 -1.80 12.99
N PHE A 95 -1.44 -1.24 12.17
CA PHE A 95 -0.43 -1.96 11.41
C PHE A 95 0.96 -1.39 11.68
N ALA A 96 1.98 -2.23 11.55
CA ALA A 96 3.39 -1.87 11.66
C ALA A 96 4.26 -2.75 10.74
N PRO A 97 5.43 -2.26 10.29
CA PRO A 97 6.28 -3.00 9.36
C PRO A 97 7.11 -4.09 10.07
N VAL A 98 7.19 -4.01 11.40
CA VAL A 98 7.85 -4.95 12.31
C VAL A 98 6.85 -5.45 13.36
N ASP A 99 7.23 -6.49 14.12
CA ASP A 99 6.36 -6.97 15.19
C ASP A 99 6.18 -5.90 16.29
N PRO A 100 5.04 -5.88 17.01
CA PRO A 100 4.76 -4.84 18.00
C PRO A 100 5.71 -4.80 19.20
N ASP A 101 6.44 -5.88 19.52
CA ASP A 101 7.41 -5.85 20.61
C ASP A 101 8.68 -5.13 20.15
N THR A 102 9.15 -5.39 18.93
CA THR A 102 10.20 -4.59 18.29
C THR A 102 9.79 -3.12 18.16
N LEU A 103 8.54 -2.85 17.75
CA LEU A 103 8.04 -1.48 17.66
C LEU A 103 8.10 -0.76 19.01
N ARG A 104 7.67 -1.41 20.10
CA ARG A 104 7.72 -0.81 21.46
C ARG A 104 9.14 -0.54 21.94
N LEU A 105 10.11 -1.32 21.51
CA LEU A 105 11.52 -1.16 21.90
C LEU A 105 12.21 0.00 21.17
N HIS A 106 11.71 0.36 19.98
CA HIS A 106 12.37 1.28 19.04
C HIS A 106 11.42 2.36 18.49
N ASP A 107 10.35 2.67 19.22
CA ASP A 107 9.14 3.39 18.78
C ASP A 107 9.41 4.57 17.83
N ASP A 108 10.26 5.49 18.25
CA ASP A 108 10.63 6.73 17.54
C ASP A 108 11.68 6.55 16.44
N GLN A 109 12.23 5.36 16.26
CA GLN A 109 13.31 5.06 15.31
C GLN A 109 12.85 4.17 14.15
N ILE A 110 11.60 3.68 14.19
CA ILE A 110 11.06 2.81 13.15
C ILE A 110 10.12 3.61 12.25
N ALA A 111 10.53 3.74 10.99
CA ALA A 111 9.71 4.28 9.92
C ALA A 111 8.38 3.52 9.79
N TYR A 112 7.33 4.22 9.36
CA TYR A 112 6.00 3.61 9.22
C TYR A 112 5.98 2.51 8.15
N ASN A 113 6.83 2.63 7.13
CA ASN A 113 7.06 1.59 6.14
C ASN A 113 8.55 1.38 5.89
N LEU A 114 8.94 0.14 5.54
CA LEU A 114 10.34 -0.24 5.32
C LEU A 114 10.53 -0.81 3.92
N ASP A 115 11.65 -0.49 3.27
CA ASP A 115 12.13 -1.24 2.09
C ASP A 115 13.28 -2.16 2.50
N LEU A 116 12.98 -3.46 2.61
CA LEU A 116 13.96 -4.48 2.95
C LEU A 116 14.55 -5.17 1.70
N THR A 117 14.19 -4.71 0.50
CA THR A 117 14.75 -5.23 -0.77
C THR A 117 16.14 -4.66 -1.09
N ALA A 118 16.48 -3.50 -0.51
CA ALA A 118 17.78 -2.86 -0.64
C ALA A 118 18.80 -3.34 0.43
N SER A 119 18.33 -4.03 1.47
CA SER A 119 19.20 -4.60 2.50
C SER A 119 19.96 -5.80 1.93
N ASP A 120 21.23 -5.97 2.30
CA ASP A 120 22.01 -7.14 1.90
C ASP A 120 21.21 -8.40 2.28
N PRO A 121 20.88 -9.29 1.32
CA PRO A 121 20.10 -10.50 1.60
C PRO A 121 20.78 -11.41 2.62
N ASP A 122 22.11 -11.31 2.79
CA ASP A 122 22.85 -12.03 3.85
C ASP A 122 22.79 -11.30 5.21
N ALA A 123 22.46 -10.01 5.25
CA ALA A 123 22.28 -9.21 6.48
C ALA A 123 20.82 -9.13 6.95
N SER A 124 19.86 -9.40 6.07
CA SER A 124 18.43 -9.43 6.40
C SER A 124 18.10 -10.75 7.09
N SER A 125 17.96 -10.74 8.42
CA SER A 125 17.57 -11.95 9.16
C SER A 125 16.08 -12.23 8.96
N TRP A 126 15.71 -12.78 7.81
CA TRP A 126 14.38 -13.31 7.58
C TRP A 126 14.11 -14.43 8.58
N ASP A 127 12.96 -14.38 9.24
CA ASP A 127 12.53 -15.51 10.07
C ASP A 127 12.05 -16.70 9.20
N GLU A 128 11.69 -17.81 9.85
CA GLU A 128 11.27 -19.03 9.16
C GLU A 128 10.03 -18.83 8.27
N HIS A 129 9.12 -17.92 8.65
CA HIS A 129 7.89 -17.66 7.90
C HIS A 129 8.17 -16.76 6.69
N ASP A 130 8.96 -15.71 6.89
CA ASP A 130 9.40 -14.84 5.79
C ASP A 130 10.18 -15.64 4.75
N SER A 131 11.09 -16.51 5.20
CA SER A 131 11.83 -17.42 4.34
C SER A 131 10.90 -18.36 3.56
N ALA A 132 9.88 -18.92 4.21
CA ALA A 132 8.93 -19.83 3.57
C ALA A 132 8.10 -19.14 2.48
N VAL A 133 7.57 -17.94 2.74
CA VAL A 133 6.78 -17.20 1.75
C VAL A 133 7.65 -16.68 0.61
N LEU A 134 8.87 -16.21 0.89
CA LEU A 134 9.84 -15.78 -0.14
C LEU A 134 10.21 -16.94 -1.06
N HIS A 135 10.46 -18.13 -0.50
CA HIS A 135 10.73 -19.33 -1.28
C HIS A 135 9.52 -19.72 -2.16
N ALA A 136 8.30 -19.64 -1.61
CA ALA A 136 7.08 -19.94 -2.34
C ALA A 136 6.80 -18.93 -3.47
N VAL A 137 7.14 -17.65 -3.28
CA VAL A 137 7.08 -16.61 -4.33
C VAL A 137 8.13 -16.88 -5.42
N ALA A 138 9.37 -17.18 -5.05
CA ALA A 138 10.45 -17.47 -6.00
C ALA A 138 10.19 -18.74 -6.83
N ALA A 139 9.45 -19.71 -6.28
CA ALA A 139 9.08 -20.94 -6.97
C ALA A 139 7.90 -20.79 -7.95
N GLN A 140 7.28 -19.62 -8.07
CA GLN A 140 6.13 -19.44 -8.98
C GLN A 140 6.57 -19.50 -10.46
N PRO A 141 5.84 -20.26 -11.30
CA PRO A 141 6.12 -20.29 -12.73
C PRO A 141 5.63 -19.00 -13.41
N GLY A 142 6.57 -18.22 -13.94
CA GLY A 142 6.29 -17.01 -14.72
C GLY A 142 6.17 -15.72 -13.88
N PRO A 143 6.07 -14.55 -14.53
CA PRO A 143 6.12 -13.24 -13.87
C PRO A 143 4.81 -12.87 -13.12
N GLY A 144 4.06 -13.87 -12.66
CA GLY A 144 2.74 -13.66 -12.08
C GLY A 144 2.77 -12.83 -10.81
N VAL A 145 3.76 -13.05 -9.92
CA VAL A 145 3.92 -12.26 -8.70
C VAL A 145 4.84 -11.08 -8.96
N TYR A 146 4.40 -9.89 -8.57
CA TYR A 146 5.11 -8.65 -8.80
C TYR A 146 5.80 -8.11 -7.55
N ALA A 147 5.16 -8.23 -6.39
CA ALA A 147 5.73 -7.77 -5.12
C ALA A 147 5.11 -8.47 -3.90
N LEU A 148 5.90 -8.53 -2.83
CA LEU A 148 5.56 -9.14 -1.55
C LEU A 148 5.92 -8.17 -0.42
N TRP A 149 4.93 -7.90 0.42
CA TRP A 149 5.07 -7.12 1.64
C TRP A 149 4.63 -7.92 2.86
N ARG A 150 5.12 -7.50 4.03
CA ARG A 150 4.71 -7.99 5.34
C ARG A 150 4.30 -6.82 6.22
N ALA A 151 3.13 -6.91 6.81
CA ALA A 151 2.68 -6.05 7.88
C ALA A 151 2.37 -6.88 9.14
N TRP A 152 2.42 -6.24 10.29
CA TRP A 152 1.95 -6.78 11.56
C TRP A 152 0.71 -6.05 12.00
N ARG A 153 -0.39 -6.78 12.11
CA ARG A 153 -1.66 -6.31 12.63
C ARG A 153 -1.67 -6.48 14.15
N TYR A 154 -2.09 -5.45 14.88
CA TYR A 154 -2.25 -5.52 16.33
C TYR A 154 -3.42 -4.64 16.80
N PRO A 155 -3.99 -4.90 17.99
CA PRO A 155 -5.12 -4.13 18.48
C PRO A 155 -4.82 -2.63 18.58
N ALA A 156 -5.75 -1.79 18.12
CA ALA A 156 -5.59 -0.34 18.21
C ALA A 156 -5.65 0.14 19.66
N THR A 157 -6.36 -0.56 20.54
CA THR A 157 -6.36 -0.28 21.98
C THR A 157 -5.30 -1.10 22.70
N GLU A 158 -4.83 -0.63 23.86
CA GLU A 158 -3.95 -1.43 24.73
C GLU A 158 -4.70 -2.61 25.34
N THR A 159 -4.78 -3.71 24.58
CA THR A 159 -5.36 -4.97 25.01
C THR A 159 -4.39 -6.12 24.69
N PRO A 160 -4.28 -7.13 25.56
CA PRO A 160 -3.48 -8.31 25.29
C PRO A 160 -4.11 -9.25 24.24
N TRP A 161 -5.38 -9.01 23.87
CA TRP A 161 -6.12 -9.86 22.92
C TRP A 161 -6.84 -9.02 21.85
N PRO A 162 -6.83 -9.46 20.57
CA PRO A 162 -6.08 -10.61 20.05
C PRO A 162 -4.57 -10.38 20.02
N PRO A 163 -3.75 -11.45 20.02
CA PRO A 163 -2.31 -11.32 19.84
C PRO A 163 -1.98 -10.69 18.48
N PRO A 164 -0.79 -10.07 18.34
CA PRO A 164 -0.31 -9.59 17.05
C PRO A 164 -0.34 -10.68 15.97
N ARG A 165 -0.68 -10.29 14.74
CA ARG A 165 -0.79 -11.19 13.60
C ARG A 165 -0.01 -10.68 12.42
N ARG A 166 0.86 -11.52 11.87
CA ARG A 166 1.54 -11.23 10.61
C ARG A 166 0.55 -11.33 9.44
N VAL A 167 0.60 -10.37 8.54
CA VAL A 167 -0.21 -10.28 7.32
C VAL A 167 0.72 -10.08 6.14
N TYR A 168 0.67 -10.97 5.16
CA TYR A 168 1.42 -10.83 3.91
C TYR A 168 0.51 -10.24 2.84
N LEU A 169 1.00 -9.22 2.14
CA LEU A 169 0.33 -8.65 0.97
C LEU A 169 1.12 -9.01 -0.28
N VAL A 170 0.43 -9.49 -1.31
CA VAL A 170 1.07 -9.95 -2.54
C VAL A 170 0.37 -9.36 -3.75
N GLN A 171 1.11 -8.54 -4.48
CA GLN A 171 0.64 -8.02 -5.76
C GLN A 171 0.99 -8.99 -6.88
N SER A 172 0.02 -9.25 -7.75
CA SER A 172 0.18 -10.06 -8.94
C SER A 172 -0.25 -9.30 -10.18
N HIS A 173 0.51 -9.42 -11.28
CA HIS A 173 0.09 -8.94 -12.60
C HIS A 173 -0.61 -10.04 -13.42
N GLY A 174 -0.89 -11.19 -12.81
CA GLY A 174 -1.69 -12.24 -13.41
C GLY A 174 -3.18 -11.89 -13.44
N PRO A 175 -4.00 -12.69 -14.16
CA PRO A 175 -5.45 -12.53 -14.15
C PRO A 175 -6.04 -12.68 -12.74
N ALA A 176 -7.03 -11.85 -12.38
CA ALA A 176 -7.62 -11.81 -11.04
C ALA A 176 -8.18 -13.17 -10.56
N HIS A 177 -8.79 -13.96 -11.45
CA HIS A 177 -9.26 -15.31 -11.11
C HIS A 177 -8.17 -16.30 -10.65
N THR A 178 -6.89 -16.00 -10.85
CA THR A 178 -5.78 -16.86 -10.37
C THR A 178 -5.35 -16.54 -8.93
N LEU A 179 -5.85 -15.44 -8.36
CA LEU A 179 -5.49 -15.00 -7.01
C LEU A 179 -5.85 -16.01 -5.90
N PRO A 180 -7.01 -16.70 -5.92
CA PRO A 180 -7.31 -17.71 -4.90
C PRO A 180 -6.27 -18.84 -4.86
N GLU A 181 -5.84 -19.33 -6.02
CA GLU A 181 -4.83 -20.39 -6.09
C GLU A 181 -3.45 -19.92 -5.62
N LEU A 182 -3.07 -18.67 -5.94
CA LEU A 182 -1.85 -18.06 -5.42
C LEU A 182 -1.92 -17.95 -3.90
N THR A 183 -3.05 -17.48 -3.37
CA THR A 183 -3.29 -17.32 -1.93
C THR A 183 -3.11 -18.65 -1.21
N GLU A 184 -3.76 -19.71 -1.68
CA GLU A 184 -3.67 -21.04 -1.08
C GLU A 184 -2.24 -21.60 -1.08
N ARG A 185 -1.49 -21.45 -2.19
CA ARG A 185 -0.10 -21.91 -2.23
C ARG A 185 0.78 -21.23 -1.17
N LEU A 186 0.61 -19.92 -0.98
CA LEU A 186 1.37 -19.17 0.02
C LEU A 186 0.91 -19.51 1.44
N GLN A 187 -0.39 -19.71 1.67
CA GLN A 187 -0.91 -20.19 2.95
C GLN A 187 -0.38 -21.59 3.28
N GLN A 188 -0.29 -22.50 2.31
CA GLN A 188 0.30 -23.82 2.52
C GLN A 188 1.78 -23.75 2.91
N ALA A 189 2.55 -22.86 2.28
CA ALA A 189 3.96 -22.65 2.62
C ALA A 189 4.12 -22.13 4.07
N LEU A 190 3.29 -21.16 4.46
CA LEU A 190 3.30 -20.61 5.83
C LEU A 190 2.81 -21.62 6.87
N ALA A 191 1.80 -22.44 6.55
CA ALA A 191 1.34 -23.51 7.40
C ALA A 191 2.39 -24.60 7.60
N ALA A 192 3.14 -24.93 6.56
CA ALA A 192 4.29 -25.84 6.66
C ALA A 192 5.42 -25.26 7.53
N ALA A 193 5.54 -23.93 7.61
CA ALA A 193 6.46 -23.21 8.49
C ALA A 193 5.93 -23.00 9.92
N GLY A 194 4.73 -23.53 10.25
CA GLY A 194 4.19 -23.51 11.60
C GLY A 194 3.13 -22.44 11.89
N ASP A 195 2.66 -21.71 10.89
CA ASP A 195 1.55 -20.76 11.04
C ASP A 195 0.19 -21.43 10.74
N PRO A 196 -0.65 -21.74 11.75
CA PRO A 196 -1.86 -22.52 11.52
C PRO A 196 -2.94 -21.80 10.69
N ASP A 197 -3.02 -20.47 10.75
CA ASP A 197 -4.10 -19.69 10.13
C ASP A 197 -3.60 -18.55 9.23
N PRO A 198 -2.70 -18.78 8.26
CA PRO A 198 -1.90 -17.71 7.66
C PRO A 198 -2.75 -16.62 7.01
N GLN A 199 -2.37 -15.36 7.22
CA GLN A 199 -3.05 -14.21 6.63
C GLN A 199 -2.29 -13.75 5.39
N VAL A 200 -2.81 -14.13 4.22
CA VAL A 200 -2.26 -13.76 2.91
C VAL A 200 -3.32 -13.00 2.10
N GLU A 201 -3.01 -11.76 1.76
CA GLU A 201 -3.86 -10.84 1.01
C GLU A 201 -3.29 -10.69 -0.41
N THR A 202 -3.91 -11.32 -1.40
CA THR A 202 -3.46 -11.22 -2.80
C THR A 202 -4.35 -10.29 -3.61
N PHE A 203 -3.75 -9.48 -4.48
CA PHE A 203 -4.46 -8.48 -5.28
C PHE A 203 -3.72 -8.18 -6.59
N THR A 204 -4.41 -7.57 -7.54
CA THR A 204 -3.83 -7.10 -8.81
C THR A 204 -3.54 -5.60 -8.79
N ASP A 205 -4.58 -4.82 -8.51
CA ASP A 205 -4.54 -3.37 -8.49
C ASP A 205 -4.63 -2.85 -7.05
N PRO A 206 -3.68 -2.03 -6.57
CA PRO A 206 -3.77 -1.40 -5.26
C PRO A 206 -5.00 -0.50 -5.07
N ASP A 207 -5.57 0.06 -6.14
CA ASP A 207 -6.72 0.96 -6.06
C ASP A 207 -8.03 0.21 -5.73
N ASP A 208 -8.08 -1.09 -6.05
CA ASP A 208 -9.21 -1.97 -5.73
C ASP A 208 -9.16 -2.49 -4.28
N LEU A 209 -8.06 -2.23 -3.55
CA LEU A 209 -7.89 -2.75 -2.19
C LEU A 209 -8.89 -2.14 -1.19
N PRO A 210 -9.55 -2.96 -0.36
CA PRO A 210 -10.32 -2.45 0.76
C PRO A 210 -9.44 -1.66 1.73
N ALA A 211 -10.06 -0.78 2.51
CA ALA A 211 -9.34 0.13 3.42
C ALA A 211 -8.42 -0.59 4.41
N TYR A 212 -8.76 -1.81 4.83
CA TYR A 212 -7.92 -2.64 5.69
C TYR A 212 -6.59 -3.00 5.01
N GLN A 213 -6.61 -3.50 3.78
CA GLN A 213 -5.41 -3.86 3.02
C GLN A 213 -4.62 -2.62 2.62
N ARG A 214 -5.28 -1.51 2.27
CA ARG A 214 -4.57 -0.24 2.01
C ARG A 214 -3.83 0.26 3.24
N ALA A 215 -4.45 0.19 4.42
CA ALA A 215 -3.79 0.51 5.68
C ALA A 215 -2.63 -0.46 5.95
N ALA A 216 -2.84 -1.77 5.78
CA ALA A 216 -1.77 -2.76 5.95
C ALA A 216 -0.58 -2.49 5.02
N LEU A 217 -0.82 -2.18 3.74
CA LEU A 217 0.22 -1.86 2.75
C LEU A 217 1.00 -0.59 3.13
N GLY A 218 0.29 0.46 3.56
CA GLY A 218 0.91 1.73 3.97
C GLY A 218 1.80 1.63 5.22
N TYR A 219 1.65 0.57 6.01
CA TYR A 219 2.47 0.29 7.20
C TYR A 219 3.26 -1.01 7.08
N ALA A 220 3.63 -1.42 5.87
CA ALA A 220 4.31 -2.68 5.62
C ALA A 220 5.83 -2.55 5.45
N ALA A 221 6.52 -3.68 5.57
CA ALA A 221 7.86 -3.88 5.04
C ALA A 221 7.78 -4.54 3.66
N LEU A 222 8.39 -3.94 2.63
CA LEU A 222 8.57 -4.56 1.32
C LEU A 222 9.69 -5.61 1.43
N LEU A 223 9.36 -6.89 1.21
CA LEU A 223 10.30 -8.00 1.35
C LEU A 223 10.93 -8.40 0.01
N TRP A 224 10.15 -8.32 -1.06
CA TRP A 224 10.59 -8.74 -2.40
C TRP A 224 9.79 -8.04 -3.49
N THR A 225 10.42 -7.79 -4.63
CA THR A 225 9.74 -7.32 -5.85
C THR A 225 10.47 -7.78 -7.10
N ALA A 226 9.71 -7.99 -8.17
CA ALA A 226 10.22 -8.18 -9.53
C ALA A 226 10.61 -6.85 -10.21
N ALA A 227 10.22 -5.71 -9.64
CA ALA A 227 10.60 -4.40 -10.15
C ALA A 227 12.11 -4.21 -10.05
N GLN A 228 12.68 -3.49 -11.01
CA GLN A 228 14.03 -2.97 -10.83
C GLN A 228 14.06 -2.07 -9.59
N THR A 229 15.22 -1.96 -8.94
CA THR A 229 15.41 -1.09 -7.76
C THR A 229 16.10 0.19 -8.21
N PRO A 230 15.39 1.19 -8.76
CA PRO A 230 15.97 2.50 -8.95
C PRO A 230 16.20 3.16 -7.58
N GLU A 231 17.28 3.92 -7.47
CA GLU A 231 17.49 4.81 -6.34
C GLU A 231 16.43 5.91 -6.36
N VAL A 232 15.77 6.13 -5.22
CA VAL A 232 14.82 7.24 -5.07
C VAL A 232 15.59 8.47 -4.60
N ARG A 233 15.39 9.59 -5.31
CA ARG A 233 16.01 10.87 -5.01
C ARG A 233 14.98 11.89 -4.55
N ILE A 234 15.34 12.74 -3.60
CA ILE A 234 14.46 13.82 -3.12
C ILE A 234 14.95 15.13 -3.72
N ALA A 235 14.08 15.82 -4.45
CA ALA A 235 14.39 17.10 -5.08
C ALA A 235 14.52 18.20 -4.03
N ALA A 236 15.64 18.92 -4.09
CA ALA A 236 15.81 20.11 -3.29
C ALA A 236 14.84 21.20 -3.79
N LEU A 237 14.08 21.80 -2.87
CA LEU A 237 13.21 22.93 -3.20
C LEU A 237 14.00 24.24 -3.31
N PHE A 238 15.04 24.39 -2.49
CA PHE A 238 15.85 25.61 -2.37
C PHE A 238 17.31 25.28 -2.63
N ASP A 239 18.04 26.19 -3.28
CA ASP A 239 19.45 26.04 -3.63
C ASP A 239 20.38 26.81 -2.67
N THR A 240 19.82 27.55 -1.71
CA THR A 240 20.57 28.25 -0.67
C THR A 240 19.92 28.13 0.70
N VAL A 241 20.76 28.10 1.73
CA VAL A 241 20.36 28.21 3.14
C VAL A 241 21.21 29.29 3.78
N ASP A 242 20.61 30.45 4.07
CA ASP A 242 21.26 31.53 4.81
C ASP A 242 20.99 31.37 6.32
N ALA A 243 22.03 31.46 7.14
CA ALA A 243 21.93 31.32 8.59
C ALA A 243 21.06 32.43 9.25
N ALA A 244 20.86 33.58 8.58
CA ALA A 244 20.00 34.66 9.06
C ALA A 244 18.61 34.69 8.40
N GLY A 245 18.49 34.29 7.13
CA GLY A 245 17.27 34.38 6.32
C GLY A 245 16.49 33.08 6.13
N GLY A 246 17.08 31.92 6.47
CA GLY A 246 16.49 30.62 6.20
C GLY A 246 16.73 30.14 4.75
N PRO A 247 16.03 29.07 4.33
CA PRO A 247 16.16 28.53 2.97
C PRO A 247 15.55 29.47 1.93
N GLY A 248 16.15 29.55 0.74
CA GLY A 248 15.69 30.42 -0.34
C GLY A 248 16.37 30.17 -1.69
N PHE A 249 16.06 31.03 -2.66
CA PHE A 249 16.62 30.96 -4.02
C PHE A 249 17.81 31.91 -4.17
N SER A 250 18.87 31.44 -4.80
CA SER A 250 20.02 32.29 -5.16
C SER A 250 19.60 33.43 -6.10
N PRO A 251 20.27 34.60 -6.05
CA PRO A 251 19.94 35.71 -6.96
C PRO A 251 20.12 35.39 -8.44
N ASP A 252 20.99 34.42 -8.75
CA ASP A 252 21.29 33.95 -10.11
C ASP A 252 20.57 32.61 -10.42
N HIS A 253 19.52 32.28 -9.66
CA HIS A 253 18.79 31.02 -9.83
C HIS A 253 18.25 30.89 -11.27
N PRO A 254 18.47 29.75 -11.95
CA PRO A 254 18.07 29.58 -13.34
C PRO A 254 16.55 29.73 -13.53
N LEU A 255 16.17 30.31 -14.67
CA LEU A 255 14.78 30.37 -15.10
C LEU A 255 14.53 29.39 -16.23
N LEU A 256 13.34 28.77 -16.22
CA LEU A 256 12.86 27.92 -17.30
C LEU A 256 11.80 28.68 -18.10
N GLU A 257 11.82 28.57 -19.42
CA GLU A 257 10.94 29.35 -20.30
C GLU A 257 10.43 28.51 -21.48
N GLY A 258 9.32 28.95 -22.07
CA GLY A 258 8.78 28.36 -23.30
C GLY A 258 8.40 26.89 -23.16
N THR A 259 8.74 26.08 -24.17
CA THR A 259 8.30 24.68 -24.26
C THR A 259 8.81 23.81 -23.10
N ASP A 260 10.00 24.10 -22.57
CA ASP A 260 10.53 23.34 -21.44
C ASP A 260 9.75 23.66 -20.15
N LEU A 261 9.34 24.92 -19.93
CA LEU A 261 8.47 25.30 -18.83
C LEU A 261 7.13 24.56 -18.89
N ASP A 262 6.48 24.54 -20.05
CA ASP A 262 5.20 23.85 -20.23
C ASP A 262 5.33 22.35 -19.96
N ARG A 263 6.39 21.73 -20.50
CA ARG A 263 6.62 20.29 -20.39
C ARG A 263 6.96 19.86 -18.97
N VAL A 264 7.87 20.59 -18.30
CA VAL A 264 8.26 20.26 -16.92
C VAL A 264 7.09 20.49 -15.97
N SER A 265 6.35 21.60 -16.11
CA SER A 265 5.17 21.87 -15.28
C SER A 265 4.10 20.78 -15.43
N ALA A 266 3.84 20.35 -16.66
CA ALA A 266 2.87 19.28 -16.93
C ALA A 266 3.31 17.95 -16.31
N TYR A 267 4.60 17.60 -16.40
CA TYR A 267 5.13 16.37 -15.80
C TYR A 267 5.04 16.39 -14.28
N LEU A 268 5.50 17.47 -13.63
CA LEU A 268 5.48 17.58 -12.17
C LEU A 268 4.05 17.53 -11.61
N THR A 269 3.08 18.11 -12.33
CA THR A 269 1.65 18.04 -12.00
C THR A 269 1.09 16.64 -12.20
N ALA A 270 1.57 15.90 -13.20
CA ALA A 270 1.13 14.55 -13.50
C ALA A 270 1.69 13.49 -12.53
N GLY A 271 2.74 13.80 -11.75
CA GLY A 271 3.29 12.86 -10.77
C GLY A 271 2.26 12.36 -9.76
N THR A 272 2.37 11.09 -9.36
CA THR A 272 1.46 10.48 -8.40
C THR A 272 1.61 11.12 -7.03
N ALA A 273 0.48 11.43 -6.37
CA ALA A 273 0.48 11.97 -5.01
C ALA A 273 1.04 10.92 -4.03
N LEU A 274 2.10 11.29 -3.31
CA LEU A 274 2.78 10.41 -2.35
C LEU A 274 2.30 10.67 -0.91
N LEU A 275 2.27 11.94 -0.51
CA LEU A 275 1.85 12.36 0.83
C LEU A 275 1.09 13.68 0.73
N ALA A 276 -0.16 13.66 1.19
CA ALA A 276 -0.93 14.88 1.39
C ALA A 276 -0.52 15.52 2.73
N SER A 277 -0.12 16.79 2.68
CA SER A 277 0.31 17.55 3.84
C SER A 277 -0.66 18.69 4.09
N THR A 278 -0.93 18.99 5.37
CA THR A 278 -1.64 20.21 5.77
C THR A 278 -0.70 21.39 5.95
N VAL A 279 0.62 21.16 5.84
CA VAL A 279 1.64 22.21 5.94
C VAL A 279 1.58 23.07 4.68
N VAL A 280 1.60 24.37 4.91
CA VAL A 280 1.77 25.40 3.90
C VAL A 280 2.95 26.28 4.29
N MET A 281 3.53 26.96 3.31
CA MET A 281 4.54 27.98 3.54
C MET A 281 4.18 29.29 2.86
N ASP A 282 4.70 30.40 3.38
CA ASP A 282 4.56 31.69 2.70
C ASP A 282 5.37 31.70 1.40
N ASP A 283 4.83 32.32 0.35
CA ASP A 283 5.60 32.63 -0.86
C ASP A 283 6.74 33.62 -0.52
N ILE A 284 7.98 33.14 -0.58
CA ILE A 284 9.17 33.93 -0.23
C ILE A 284 9.65 34.85 -1.35
N VAL A 285 9.15 34.64 -2.58
CA VAL A 285 9.55 35.37 -3.80
C VAL A 285 8.52 36.46 -4.12
N GLY A 286 7.24 36.15 -3.95
CA GLY A 286 6.13 37.06 -4.20
C GLY A 286 6.18 38.34 -3.33
N SER A 287 5.75 39.45 -3.92
CA SER A 287 5.59 40.72 -3.18
C SER A 287 4.47 40.66 -2.14
N ASP A 288 3.51 39.76 -2.33
CA ASP A 288 2.43 39.46 -1.40
C ASP A 288 2.73 38.14 -0.68
N ARG A 289 3.26 38.26 0.53
CA ARG A 289 3.64 37.11 1.39
C ARG A 289 2.45 36.41 2.05
N SER A 290 1.21 36.80 1.72
CA SER A 290 0.01 36.11 2.21
C SER A 290 -0.41 34.91 1.35
N VAL A 291 0.31 34.64 0.25
CA VAL A 291 0.06 33.46 -0.58
C VAL A 291 0.66 32.23 0.07
N GLU A 292 -0.21 31.29 0.44
CA GLU A 292 0.16 29.99 0.99
C GLU A 292 0.51 29.00 -0.13
N VAL A 293 1.72 28.44 -0.06
CA VAL A 293 2.25 27.45 -0.98
C VAL A 293 2.10 26.05 -0.38
N PRO A 294 1.44 25.10 -1.08
CA PRO A 294 1.19 23.76 -0.56
C PRO A 294 2.45 22.90 -0.54
N MET A 295 2.60 22.09 0.53
CA MET A 295 3.74 21.18 0.74
C MET A 295 3.36 19.70 0.63
N ASN A 296 2.45 19.35 -0.29
CA ASN A 296 2.22 17.94 -0.61
C ASN A 296 3.44 17.37 -1.35
N PHE A 297 3.68 16.07 -1.19
CA PHE A 297 4.72 15.35 -1.91
C PHE A 297 4.13 14.56 -3.07
N ARG A 298 4.86 14.55 -4.18
CA ARG A 298 4.59 13.77 -5.39
C ARG A 298 5.79 12.95 -5.79
N THR A 299 5.57 11.92 -6.59
CA THR A 299 6.63 11.06 -7.11
C THR A 299 6.28 10.45 -8.46
N ASP A 300 7.31 10.08 -9.22
CA ASP A 300 7.26 9.18 -10.37
C ASP A 300 7.98 7.85 -10.12
N GLY A 301 8.27 7.55 -8.86
CA GLY A 301 9.02 6.38 -8.42
C GLY A 301 10.54 6.50 -8.47
N HIS A 302 11.08 7.55 -9.08
CA HIS A 302 12.52 7.83 -9.13
C HIS A 302 12.85 9.11 -8.36
N TRP A 303 11.97 10.10 -8.46
CA TRP A 303 12.09 11.36 -7.73
C TRP A 303 10.91 11.58 -6.82
N VAL A 304 11.16 12.25 -5.70
CA VAL A 304 10.15 12.84 -4.83
C VAL A 304 10.33 14.35 -4.87
N TRP A 305 9.25 15.08 -5.13
CA TRP A 305 9.24 16.55 -5.13
C TRP A 305 8.00 17.08 -4.41
N THR A 306 8.01 18.37 -4.08
CA THR A 306 6.88 19.03 -3.44
C THR A 306 6.01 19.77 -4.45
N ASP A 307 4.72 19.96 -4.15
CA ASP A 307 3.86 20.84 -4.94
C ASP A 307 4.41 22.27 -4.99
N ALA A 308 5.17 22.70 -3.98
CA ALA A 308 5.89 23.97 -3.99
C ALA A 308 6.87 24.10 -5.16
N THR A 309 7.55 23.02 -5.55
CA THR A 309 8.41 23.00 -6.75
C THR A 309 7.60 23.37 -8.01
N THR A 310 6.39 22.83 -8.15
CA THR A 310 5.49 23.14 -9.26
C THR A 310 4.96 24.58 -9.17
N TYR A 311 4.67 25.07 -7.95
CA TYR A 311 4.23 26.44 -7.72
C TYR A 311 5.29 27.46 -8.14
N TYR A 312 6.53 27.33 -7.67
CA TYR A 312 7.60 28.27 -7.99
C TYR A 312 7.97 28.24 -9.49
N LEU A 313 7.96 27.06 -10.12
CA LEU A 313 8.14 26.92 -11.55
C LEU A 313 7.04 27.67 -12.33
N THR A 314 5.77 27.41 -12.03
CA THR A 314 4.66 27.95 -12.82
C THR A 314 4.42 29.45 -12.58
N ARG A 315 4.69 29.94 -11.37
CA ARG A 315 4.41 31.34 -11.01
C ARG A 315 5.61 32.26 -11.17
N HIS A 316 6.80 31.77 -10.86
CA HIS A 316 8.03 32.57 -10.82
C HIS A 316 9.07 32.12 -11.85
N HIS A 317 8.78 31.07 -12.62
CA HIS A 317 9.64 30.52 -13.67
C HIS A 317 10.98 29.97 -13.14
N LEU A 318 11.11 29.79 -11.82
CA LEU A 318 12.30 29.27 -11.17
C LEU A 318 12.45 27.78 -11.54
N ALA A 319 13.58 27.42 -12.13
CA ALA A 319 13.83 26.06 -12.57
C ALA A 319 13.90 25.12 -11.35
N PRO A 320 13.29 23.92 -11.39
CA PRO A 320 13.51 22.92 -10.36
C PRO A 320 14.98 22.47 -10.27
N ASP A 321 15.27 21.58 -9.32
CA ASP A 321 16.55 20.85 -9.25
C ASP A 321 17.03 20.46 -10.67
N PRO A 322 18.24 20.85 -11.09
CA PRO A 322 18.72 20.63 -12.45
C PRO A 322 18.69 19.17 -12.89
N GLU A 323 18.96 18.25 -11.96
CA GLU A 323 18.97 16.81 -12.24
C GLU A 323 17.54 16.26 -12.36
N LEU A 324 16.58 16.84 -11.63
CA LEU A 324 15.16 16.58 -11.83
C LEU A 324 14.70 17.09 -13.20
N VAL A 325 15.14 18.29 -13.62
CA VAL A 325 14.79 18.84 -14.94
C VAL A 325 15.32 17.94 -16.06
N GLU A 326 16.57 17.48 -15.97
CA GLU A 326 17.15 16.54 -16.93
C GLU A 326 16.33 15.23 -16.99
N HIS A 327 15.98 14.67 -15.83
CA HIS A 327 15.15 13.47 -15.72
C HIS A 327 13.78 13.64 -16.38
N VAL A 328 13.10 14.75 -16.11
CA VAL A 328 11.78 15.07 -16.68
C VAL A 328 11.85 15.27 -18.19
N LEU A 329 12.86 15.99 -18.70
CA LEU A 329 13.02 16.24 -20.13
C LEU A 329 13.44 15.00 -20.92
N ALA A 330 13.89 13.93 -20.26
CA ALA A 330 14.14 12.64 -20.88
C ALA A 330 12.87 11.74 -20.98
N ARG A 331 11.76 12.13 -20.34
CA ARG A 331 10.56 11.28 -20.16
C ARG A 331 9.28 11.92 -20.72
N GLN A 332 8.23 11.12 -20.86
CA GLN A 332 6.88 11.57 -21.22
C GLN A 332 6.02 11.74 -19.97
N ALA A 333 4.98 12.58 -20.01
CA ALA A 333 4.10 12.78 -18.86
C ALA A 333 3.40 11.49 -18.38
N ALA A 334 3.18 10.51 -19.27
CA ALA A 334 2.66 9.20 -18.89
C ALA A 334 3.64 8.40 -17.99
N ASP A 335 4.94 8.69 -18.07
CA ASP A 335 5.98 8.05 -17.29
C ASP A 335 6.10 8.61 -15.86
N ALA A 336 5.27 9.61 -15.53
CA ALA A 336 5.19 10.24 -14.20
C ALA A 336 4.33 9.42 -13.21
N GLN A 337 3.64 8.38 -13.67
CA GLN A 337 2.84 7.52 -12.79
C GLN A 337 3.73 6.51 -12.06
N ALA A 338 3.60 6.46 -10.75
CA ALA A 338 4.26 5.50 -9.88
C ALA A 338 3.31 4.34 -9.53
N ASP A 339 3.80 3.11 -9.66
CA ASP A 339 3.11 1.92 -9.15
C ASP A 339 3.23 1.77 -7.62
N ALA A 340 2.59 0.75 -7.04
CA ALA A 340 2.59 0.51 -5.59
C ALA A 340 3.99 0.31 -5.01
N VAL A 341 4.91 -0.34 -5.73
CA VAL A 341 6.28 -0.58 -5.27
C VAL A 341 7.06 0.74 -5.28
N ALA A 342 6.93 1.50 -6.37
CA ALA A 342 7.52 2.83 -6.51
C ALA A 342 7.03 3.79 -5.41
N LEU A 343 5.72 3.83 -5.14
CA LEU A 343 5.14 4.62 -4.05
C LEU A 343 5.67 4.20 -2.67
N HIS A 344 5.77 2.90 -2.41
CA HIS A 344 6.29 2.36 -1.16
C HIS A 344 7.74 2.79 -0.93
N ARG A 345 8.60 2.63 -1.95
CA ARG A 345 10.00 3.03 -1.89
C ARG A 345 10.17 4.52 -1.74
N ALA A 346 9.37 5.30 -2.45
CA ALA A 346 9.38 6.75 -2.36
C ALA A 346 9.04 7.23 -0.95
N MET A 347 8.04 6.62 -0.30
CA MET A 347 7.69 6.93 1.09
C MET A 347 8.81 6.53 2.06
N ALA A 348 9.43 5.36 1.86
CA ALA A 348 10.53 4.90 2.71
C ALA A 348 11.75 5.84 2.63
N ALA A 349 12.11 6.30 1.44
CA ALA A 349 13.19 7.27 1.23
C ALA A 349 12.88 8.63 1.86
N LEU A 350 11.64 9.11 1.73
CA LEU A 350 11.18 10.36 2.35
C LEU A 350 11.28 10.30 3.89
N GLN A 351 10.84 9.19 4.49
CA GLN A 351 10.92 9.00 5.95
C GLN A 351 12.36 8.89 6.45
N ALA A 352 13.23 8.17 5.74
CA ALA A 352 14.64 8.05 6.10
C ALA A 352 15.35 9.41 6.18
N THR A 353 14.95 10.37 5.34
CA THR A 353 15.49 11.74 5.36
C THR A 353 15.02 12.51 6.60
N ALA A 354 13.74 12.39 6.96
CA ALA A 354 13.20 13.02 8.17
C ALA A 354 13.86 12.49 9.46
N PHE A 355 14.13 11.19 9.54
CA PHE A 355 14.86 10.61 10.67
C PHE A 355 16.32 11.06 10.75
N HIS A 356 16.98 11.29 9.60
CA HIS A 356 18.33 11.81 9.59
C HIS A 356 18.39 13.25 10.14
N ASP A 357 17.44 14.11 9.73
CA ASP A 357 17.34 15.49 10.21
C ASP A 357 17.05 15.61 11.71
N ASP A 358 16.27 14.68 12.29
CA ASP A 358 16.00 14.67 13.74
C ASP A 358 17.18 14.11 14.56
N ALA A 359 18.01 13.22 14.00
CA ALA A 359 19.19 12.67 14.68
C ALA A 359 20.36 13.65 14.77
N ASP A 360 20.44 14.62 13.85
CA ASP A 360 21.48 15.66 13.79
C ASP A 360 21.12 16.93 14.60
N ARG A 361 19.96 16.96 15.28
CA ARG A 361 19.53 18.02 16.21
C ARG A 361 19.84 17.67 17.66
#